data_AF-A0A7X9HKD8-F1
#
_entry.id   AF-A0A7X9HKD8-F1
#
_cell.length_a   1.000
_cell.length_b   1.000
_cell.length_c   1.000
_cell.angle_alpha   90.00
_cell.angle_beta   90.00
_cell.angle_gamma   90.00
#
_symmetry.space_group_name_H-M   'P 1'
#
loop_
_entity.id
_entity.type
_entity.pdbx_description
1 polymer ?
#
loop_
_entity_poly.entity_id
_entity_poly.type
_entity_poly.pdbx_seq_one_letter_code
_entity_poly.pdbx_strand_id
1 'polypeptide(L)'
;MKILRDIISNLPVQSVSGNLDIPVDRIVTDSRIARLGDLFIAVRGTKFDGHSFIPEVIRQRVNAVVCESIPENVSGEITWIKVPDTSSAPGLL
;
A
#
# COMPACT_ATOMS: atom_id res chain seq x y z
N MET A 1 -3.55 -13.37 9.89
CA MET A 1 -3.28 -11.92 9.98
C MET A 1 -1.85 -11.73 10.44
N LYS A 2 -1.09 -10.89 9.74
CA LYS A 2 0.26 -10.47 10.13
C LYS A 2 0.24 -8.97 10.44
N ILE A 3 1.22 -8.49 11.19
CA ILE A 3 1.40 -7.06 11.45
C ILE A 3 2.08 -6.41 10.25
N LEU A 4 1.63 -5.20 9.91
CA LEU A 4 2.16 -4.45 8.77
C LEU A 4 3.69 -4.28 8.82
N ARG A 5 4.26 -3.98 9.99
CA ARG A 5 5.73 -3.89 10.18
C ARG A 5 6.46 -5.14 9.73
N ASP A 6 5.93 -6.32 10.03
CA ASP A 6 6.56 -7.60 9.69
C ASP A 6 6.44 -7.91 8.20
N ILE A 7 5.37 -7.43 7.57
CA ILE A 7 5.15 -7.60 6.13
C ILE A 7 6.17 -6.76 5.36
N ILE A 8 6.35 -5.49 5.72
CA ILE A 8 7.19 -4.56 4.95
C ILE A 8 8.69 -4.63 5.32
N SER A 9 9.11 -5.56 6.17
CA SER A 9 10.48 -5.58 6.73
C SER A 9 11.58 -5.71 5.67
N ASN A 10 11.26 -6.33 4.53
CA ASN A 10 12.19 -6.54 3.40
C ASN A 10 12.00 -5.52 2.28
N LEU A 11 11.08 -4.56 2.43
CA LEU A 11 10.91 -3.50 1.44
C LEU A 11 11.95 -2.39 1.65
N PRO A 12 12.46 -1.78 0.56
CA PRO A 12 13.30 -0.58 0.64
C PRO A 12 12.44 0.65 1.00
N VAL A 13 11.94 0.70 2.24
CA VAL A 13 11.06 1.77 2.71
C VAL A 13 11.83 3.09 2.83
N GLN A 14 11.37 4.11 2.13
CA GLN A 14 11.90 5.47 2.22
C GLN A 14 11.25 6.29 3.32
N SER A 15 9.94 6.17 3.47
CA SER A 15 9.18 6.86 4.52
C SER A 15 7.88 6.16 4.82
N VAL A 16 7.38 6.37 6.04
CA VAL A 16 6.08 5.87 6.49
C VAL A 16 5.28 7.02 7.07
N SER A 17 3.98 7.06 6.78
CA SER A 17 3.03 7.96 7.42
C SER A 17 1.84 7.14 7.93
N GLY A 18 1.67 7.03 9.24
CA GLY A 18 0.62 6.22 9.87
C GLY A 18 1.16 5.20 10.88
N ASN A 19 0.37 4.18 11.19
CA ASN A 19 0.67 3.19 12.22
C ASN A 19 1.11 1.84 11.60
N LEU A 20 2.31 1.37 11.95
CA LEU A 20 2.85 0.09 11.50
C LEU A 20 2.39 -1.11 12.33
N ASP A 21 1.80 -0.88 13.51
CA ASP A 21 1.28 -1.90 14.41
C ASP A 21 -0.19 -2.25 14.13
N ILE A 22 -0.56 -2.28 12.85
CA ILE A 22 -1.91 -2.63 12.39
C ILE A 22 -1.94 -4.02 11.75
N PRO A 23 -3.03 -4.78 11.92
CA PRO A 23 -3.19 -6.05 11.23
C PRO A 23 -3.42 -5.83 9.74
N VAL A 24 -2.89 -6.74 8.94
CA VAL A 24 -3.18 -6.83 7.49
C VAL A 24 -3.77 -8.20 7.20
N ASP A 25 -4.90 -8.19 6.50
CA ASP A 25 -5.64 -9.40 6.13
C ASP A 25 -5.07 -10.03 4.86
N ARG A 26 -4.87 -9.20 3.82
CA ARG A 26 -4.35 -9.63 2.52
C ARG A 26 -3.47 -8.55 1.90
N ILE A 27 -2.58 -8.97 1.03
CA ILE A 27 -1.79 -8.09 0.19
C ILE A 27 -2.38 -8.17 -1.22
N VAL A 28 -2.75 -7.02 -1.79
CA VAL A 28 -3.44 -6.94 -3.08
C VAL A 28 -2.81 -5.88 -3.98
N THR A 29 -2.75 -6.16 -5.28
CA THR A 29 -2.29 -5.23 -6.33
C THR A 29 -3.42 -4.80 -7.26
N ASP A 30 -4.58 -5.46 -7.18
CA ASP A 30 -5.76 -5.17 -7.98
C ASP A 30 -6.78 -4.39 -7.15
N SER A 31 -7.01 -3.12 -7.53
CA SER A 31 -7.93 -2.23 -6.81
C SER A 31 -9.38 -2.72 -6.82
N ARG A 32 -9.75 -3.58 -7.79
CA ARG A 32 -11.13 -4.08 -7.93
C ARG A 32 -11.53 -5.06 -6.83
N ILE A 33 -10.54 -5.68 -6.17
CA ILE A 33 -10.77 -6.67 -5.10
C ILE A 33 -10.32 -6.18 -3.72
N ALA A 34 -9.72 -4.99 -3.67
CA ALA A 34 -9.25 -4.38 -2.44
C ALA A 34 -10.44 -4.01 -1.54
N ARG A 35 -10.22 -4.16 -0.23
CA ARG A 35 -11.25 -3.92 0.79
C ARG A 35 -10.62 -3.55 2.13
N LEU A 36 -11.49 -3.24 3.08
CA LEU A 36 -11.13 -3.03 4.49
C LEU A 36 -10.21 -4.14 5.01
N GLY A 37 -9.12 -3.77 5.67
CA GLY A 37 -8.15 -4.70 6.24
C GLY A 37 -6.97 -5.05 5.32
N ASP A 38 -7.08 -4.78 4.02
CA ASP A 38 -6.02 -5.14 3.07
C ASP A 38 -4.86 -4.12 3.04
N LEU A 39 -3.70 -4.59 2.61
CA LEU A 39 -2.57 -3.79 2.14
C LEU A 39 -2.63 -3.71 0.61
N PHE A 40 -2.78 -2.52 0.06
CA PHE A 40 -2.72 -2.30 -1.39
C PHE A 40 -1.31 -1.90 -1.83
N ILE A 41 -0.79 -2.50 -2.89
CA ILE A 41 0.46 -2.10 -3.52
C ILE A 41 0.14 -1.44 -4.86
N ALA A 42 0.42 -0.14 -4.96
CA ALA A 42 0.22 0.64 -6.17
C ALA A 42 1.33 0.35 -7.19
N VAL A 43 1.33 -0.86 -7.76
CA VAL A 43 2.35 -1.29 -8.72
C VAL A 43 2.24 -0.49 -10.02
N ARG A 44 3.34 0.15 -10.44
CA ARG A 44 3.43 0.73 -11.78
C ARG A 44 3.64 -0.39 -12.80
N GLY A 45 2.57 -0.79 -13.48
CA GLY A 45 2.61 -1.79 -14.54
C GLY A 45 2.96 -1.19 -15.90
N THR A 46 3.19 -2.07 -16.89
CA THR A 46 3.47 -1.66 -18.28
C THR A 46 2.25 -1.11 -19.01
N LYS A 47 1.04 -1.54 -18.62
CA LYS A 47 -0.24 -1.12 -19.23
C LYS A 47 -1.01 -0.10 -18.39
N PHE A 48 -0.87 -0.16 -17.07
CA PHE A 48 -1.63 0.65 -16.13
C PHE A 48 -0.74 1.06 -14.96
N ASP A 49 -0.88 2.31 -14.51
CA ASP A 49 -0.23 2.79 -13.29
C ASP A 49 -1.15 2.54 -12.08
N GLY A 50 -0.75 1.63 -11.18
CA GLY A 50 -1.47 1.31 -9.95
C GLY A 50 -1.76 2.53 -9.07
N HIS A 51 -0.93 3.57 -9.16
CA HIS A 51 -1.10 4.81 -8.40
C HIS A 51 -2.38 5.56 -8.78
N SER A 52 -2.84 5.42 -10.03
CA SER A 52 -4.09 6.04 -10.48
C SER A 52 -5.32 5.48 -9.76
N PHE A 53 -5.21 4.30 -9.13
CA PHE A 53 -6.30 3.66 -8.38
C PHE A 53 -6.24 3.94 -6.87
N ILE A 54 -5.25 4.71 -6.39
CA ILE A 54 -5.16 5.11 -4.99
C ILE A 54 -6.47 5.75 -4.48
N PRO A 55 -7.11 6.69 -5.21
CA PRO A 55 -8.39 7.26 -4.78
C PRO A 55 -9.51 6.22 -4.61
N GLU A 56 -9.49 5.13 -5.37
CA GLU A 56 -10.46 4.04 -5.28
C GLU A 56 -10.25 3.22 -4.02
N VAL A 57 -9.03 2.79 -3.74
CA VAL A 57 -8.72 1.95 -2.57
C VAL A 57 -8.86 2.71 -1.26
N ILE A 58 -8.66 4.04 -1.27
CA ILE A 58 -8.99 4.91 -0.12
C ILE A 58 -10.49 4.79 0.20
N ARG A 59 -11.37 4.84 -0.81
CA ARG A 59 -12.83 4.68 -0.60
C ARG A 59 -13.20 3.29 -0.09
N GLN A 60 -12.41 2.27 -0.45
CA GLN A 60 -12.58 0.90 0.03
C GLN A 60 -11.98 0.66 1.43
N ARG A 61 -11.33 1.68 2.02
CA ARG A 61 -10.78 1.69 3.37
C ARG A 61 -9.71 0.63 3.62
N VAL A 62 -8.81 0.42 2.67
CA VAL A 62 -7.62 -0.40 2.89
C VAL A 62 -6.84 0.09 4.12
N ASN A 63 -6.19 -0.81 4.86
CA ASN A 63 -5.44 -0.45 6.06
C ASN A 63 -4.13 0.27 5.71
N ALA A 64 -3.54 -0.09 4.58
CA ALA A 64 -2.27 0.49 4.16
C ALA A 64 -2.11 0.52 2.63
N VAL A 65 -1.26 1.42 2.17
CA VAL A 65 -0.89 1.59 0.75
C VAL A 65 0.62 1.70 0.60
N VAL A 66 1.20 0.87 -0.28
CA VAL A 66 2.58 1.00 -0.75
C VAL A 66 2.59 1.76 -2.08
N CYS A 67 3.34 2.85 -2.17
CA CYS A 67 3.40 3.73 -3.33
C CYS A 67 4.76 4.42 -3.47
N GLU A 68 5.04 5.00 -4.64
CA GLU A 68 6.28 5.76 -4.89
C GLU A 68 6.18 7.22 -4.45
N SER A 69 4.96 7.74 -4.35
CA SER A 69 4.70 9.09 -3.86
C SER A 69 3.47 9.09 -2.96
N ILE A 70 3.63 9.67 -1.77
CA ILE A 70 2.53 9.87 -0.83
C ILE A 70 1.73 11.08 -1.32
N PRO A 71 0.39 10.97 -1.52
CA PRO A 71 -0.42 12.11 -1.93
C PRO A 71 -0.42 13.22 -0.86
N GLU A 72 -0.40 14.50 -1.27
CA GLU A 72 -0.27 15.64 -0.34
C GLU A 72 -1.49 15.84 0.59
N ASN A 73 -2.67 15.38 0.17
CA ASN A 73 -3.93 15.52 0.90
C ASN A 73 -4.41 14.21 1.55
N VAL A 74 -3.50 13.41 2.09
CA VAL A 74 -3.88 12.22 2.85
C VAL A 74 -4.31 12.60 4.26
N SER A 75 -5.62 12.72 4.46
CA SER A 75 -6.25 12.69 5.77
C SER A 75 -6.90 11.32 5.97
N GLY A 76 -6.61 10.66 7.10
CA GLY A 76 -7.34 9.46 7.48
C GLY A 76 -6.53 8.37 8.17
N GLU A 77 -7.19 7.22 8.32
CA GLU A 77 -6.76 6.04 9.09
C GLU A 77 -5.80 5.11 8.30
N ILE A 78 -5.49 5.46 7.05
CA ILE A 78 -4.68 4.63 6.15
C ILE A 78 -3.19 4.88 6.40
N THR A 79 -2.42 3.81 6.52
CA THR A 79 -0.96 3.90 6.63
C THR A 79 -0.30 3.89 5.26
N TRP A 80 0.58 4.86 5.01
CA TRP A 80 1.31 5.04 3.75
C TRP A 80 2.74 4.56 3.88
N ILE A 81 3.18 3.77 2.91
CA ILE A 81 4.55 3.26 2.81
C ILE A 81 5.13 3.73 1.49
N LYS A 82 6.10 4.64 1.57
CA LYS A 82 6.82 5.10 0.39
C LYS A 82 8.00 4.17 0.10
N VAL A 83 8.09 3.70 -1.14
CA VAL A 83 9.23 2.93 -1.65
C VAL A 83 9.79 3.61 -2.91
N PRO A 84 11.08 3.40 -3.27
CA PRO A 84 11.65 4.00 -4.48
C PRO A 84 11.02 3.43 -5.77
N ASP A 85 10.57 2.18 -5.74
CA ASP A 85 10.00 1.47 -6.87
C ASP A 85 8.96 0.46 -6.37
N THR A 86 7.74 0.57 -6.88
CA THR A 86 6.63 -0.33 -6.54
C THR A 86 6.63 -1.63 -7.33
N SER A 87 7.39 -1.70 -8.43
CA SER A 87 7.43 -2.85 -9.35
C SER A 87 8.07 -4.08 -8.71
N SER A 88 9.06 -3.86 -7.84
CA SER A 88 9.76 -4.92 -7.11
C SER A 88 9.08 -5.34 -5.80
N ALA A 89 8.16 -4.52 -5.28
CA ALA A 89 7.55 -4.75 -3.96
C ALA A 89 6.83 -6.12 -3.83
N PRO A 90 6.05 -6.61 -4.81
CA PRO A 90 5.38 -7.91 -4.67
C PRO A 90 6.32 -9.11 -4.51
N GLY A 91 7.56 -9.03 -5.01
CA GLY A 91 8.54 -10.12 -4.90
C GLY A 91 9.32 -10.14 -3.58
N LEU A 92 9.14 -9.12 -2.74
CA LEU A 92 9.87 -8.94 -1.48
C LEU A 92 8.98 -9.20 -0.24
N LEU A 93 7.68 -9.45 -0.45
CA LEU A 93 6.65 -9.57 0.60
C LEU A 93 6.21 -11.02 0.84
#